data_AF-A0A6J1X4W3-F1
#
_entry.id   AF-A0A6J1X4W3-F1
#
_cell.length_a   1.000
_cell.length_b   1.000
_cell.length_c   1.000
_cell.angle_alpha   90.00
_cell.angle_beta   90.00
_cell.angle_gamma   90.00
#
_symmetry.space_group_name_H-M   'P 1'
#
loop_
_entity.id
_entity.type
_entity.pdbx_description
1 polymer ?
#
loop_
_entity_poly.entity_id
_entity_poly.type
_entity_poly.pdbx_seq_one_letter_code
_entity_poly.pdbx_strand_id
1 'polypeptide(L)'
;MVELKDWRKSKDEIKISEKLRLKVLKILHDQQKKDRSIFDKGQRAFVSHMRAYTKHECNLLLQFKELPLGHIATSYGLLKLPLMPEIKQEHKDQFVGPVEEIDFNSITYKDKQKEASRLQKLQEYKKTGVWPSKKKKKM
;
A
#
# COMPACT_ATOMS: atom_id res chain seq x y z
N MET A 1 38.61 14.28 -13.62
CA MET A 1 37.83 13.33 -14.43
C MET A 1 37.43 12.19 -13.49
N VAL A 2 36.15 12.12 -13.07
CA VAL A 2 35.70 11.11 -12.11
C VAL A 2 35.35 9.86 -12.90
N GLU A 3 36.13 8.79 -12.73
CA GLU A 3 35.87 7.51 -13.38
C GLU A 3 34.58 6.89 -12.82
N LEU A 4 33.53 6.87 -13.63
CA LEU A 4 32.31 6.13 -13.35
C LEU A 4 32.62 4.63 -13.43
N LYS A 5 32.68 3.97 -12.27
CA LYS A 5 32.73 2.50 -12.19
C LYS A 5 31.52 1.91 -12.92
N ASP A 6 31.78 1.06 -13.91
CA ASP A 6 30.76 0.38 -14.73
C ASP A 6 29.91 -0.55 -13.85
N TRP A 7 28.67 -0.14 -13.58
CA TRP A 7 27.73 -0.84 -12.70
C TRP A 7 27.38 -2.26 -13.20
N ARG A 8 27.62 -2.54 -14.49
CA ARG A 8 27.47 -3.86 -15.11
C ARG A 8 28.40 -4.93 -14.53
N LYS A 9 29.47 -4.54 -13.81
CA LYS A 9 30.44 -5.43 -13.18
C LYS A 9 30.18 -5.66 -11.68
N SER A 10 29.02 -5.27 -11.15
CA SER A 10 28.66 -5.66 -9.78
C SER A 10 28.52 -7.19 -9.71
N LYS A 11 29.33 -7.82 -8.86
CA LYS A 11 29.32 -9.26 -8.56
C LYS A 11 28.26 -9.63 -7.52
N ASP A 12 27.36 -8.71 -7.19
CA ASP A 12 26.36 -8.91 -6.16
C ASP A 12 25.21 -9.74 -6.73
N GLU A 13 25.38 -11.06 -6.78
CA GLU A 13 24.26 -11.98 -6.97
C GLU A 13 23.33 -11.86 -5.75
N ILE A 14 22.28 -11.06 -5.88
CA ILE A 14 21.23 -10.95 -4.86
C ILE A 14 20.44 -12.27 -4.87
N LYS A 15 20.85 -13.22 -4.04
CA LYS A 15 20.08 -14.45 -3.81
C LYS A 15 18.88 -14.13 -2.93
N ILE A 16 17.71 -14.00 -3.56
CA ILE A 16 16.44 -13.74 -2.87
C ILE A 16 16.02 -15.03 -2.16
N SER A 17 16.41 -15.17 -0.90
CA SER A 17 15.94 -16.27 -0.04
C SER A 17 14.55 -15.98 0.52
N GLU A 18 13.76 -17.04 0.73
CA GLU A 18 12.44 -16.92 1.36
C GLU A 18 12.52 -16.29 2.76
N LYS A 19 13.55 -16.64 3.52
CA LYS A 19 13.86 -16.04 4.83
C LYS A 19 14.02 -14.52 4.74
N LEU A 20 14.68 -14.01 3.70
CA LEU A 20 14.85 -12.58 3.48
C LEU A 20 13.50 -11.92 3.15
N ARG A 21 12.67 -12.54 2.31
CA ARG A 21 11.34 -12.02 1.96
C ARG A 21 10.46 -11.86 3.20
N LEU A 22 10.38 -12.90 4.04
CA LEU A 22 9.62 -12.88 5.29
C LEU A 22 10.15 -11.81 6.26
N LYS A 23 11.47 -11.65 6.36
CA LYS A 23 12.09 -10.62 7.19
C LYS A 23 11.73 -9.21 6.73
N VAL A 24 11.78 -8.94 5.43
CA VAL A 24 11.42 -7.63 4.86
C VAL A 24 9.93 -7.35 5.06
N LEU A 25 9.06 -8.32 4.77
CA LEU A 25 7.61 -8.17 4.99
C LEU A 25 7.29 -7.87 6.45
N LYS A 26 7.94 -8.56 7.40
CA LYS A 26 7.77 -8.29 8.82
C LYS A 26 8.14 -6.84 9.18
N ILE A 27 9.28 -6.35 8.68
CA ILE A 27 9.71 -4.96 8.92
C ILE A 27 8.68 -3.97 8.35
N LEU A 28 8.18 -4.20 7.14
CA LEU A 28 7.18 -3.32 6.52
C LEU A 28 5.86 -3.32 7.32
N HIS A 29 5.40 -4.48 7.73
CA HIS A 29 4.19 -4.62 8.55
C HIS A 29 4.35 -3.93 9.91
N ASP A 30 5.49 -4.10 10.59
CA ASP A 30 5.77 -3.45 11.87
C ASP A 30 5.81 -1.93 11.76
N GLN A 31 6.34 -1.38 10.66
CA GLN A 31 6.31 0.06 10.42
C GLN A 31 4.88 0.59 10.21
N GLN A 32 4.04 -0.13 9.47
CA GLN A 32 2.64 0.26 9.24
C GLN A 32 1.78 0.13 10.51
N LYS A 33 2.04 -0.87 11.36
CA LYS A 33 1.37 -1.02 12.66
C LYS A 33 1.72 0.10 13.63
N LYS A 34 2.95 0.61 13.60
CA LYS A 34 3.42 1.67 14.51
C LYS A 34 2.82 3.04 14.20
N ASP A 35 2.56 3.35 12.93
CA ASP A 35 2.00 4.63 12.55
C ASP A 35 0.96 4.47 11.44
N ARG A 36 -0.29 4.83 11.76
CA ARG A 36 -1.39 4.86 10.80
C ARG A 36 -1.09 5.73 9.59
N SER A 37 -0.27 6.78 9.73
CA SER A 37 0.08 7.65 8.62
C SER A 37 0.85 6.92 7.52
N ILE A 38 1.68 5.95 7.90
CA ILE A 38 2.45 5.10 6.97
C ILE A 38 1.50 4.11 6.30
N PHE A 39 0.59 3.51 7.06
CA PHE A 39 -0.45 2.63 6.52
C PHE A 39 -1.30 3.31 5.43
N ASP A 40 -1.86 4.49 5.72
CA ASP A 40 -2.70 5.20 4.75
C ASP A 40 -1.90 5.66 3.52
N LYS A 41 -0.64 6.10 3.73
CA LYS A 41 0.27 6.45 2.63
C LYS A 41 0.62 5.25 1.77
N GLY A 42 0.83 4.08 2.36
CA GLY A 42 1.10 2.83 1.64
C GLY A 42 -0.06 2.47 0.71
N GLN A 43 -1.30 2.49 1.24
CA GLN A 43 -2.50 2.26 0.43
C GLN A 43 -2.63 3.29 -0.70
N ARG A 44 -2.43 4.57 -0.38
CA ARG A 44 -2.51 5.65 -1.38
C ARG A 44 -1.44 5.52 -2.46
N ALA A 45 -0.22 5.14 -2.09
CA ALA A 45 0.89 4.95 -3.03
C ALA A 45 0.60 3.81 -4.00
N PHE A 46 0.08 2.69 -3.50
CA PHE A 46 -0.34 1.57 -4.34
C PHE A 46 -1.42 1.99 -5.34
N VAL A 47 -2.51 2.62 -4.88
CA VAL A 47 -3.59 3.09 -5.77
C VAL A 47 -3.07 4.10 -6.80
N SER A 48 -2.18 5.01 -6.39
CA SER A 48 -1.56 5.98 -7.29
C SER A 48 -0.72 5.31 -8.37
N HIS A 49 0.05 4.28 -8.01
CA HIS A 49 0.83 3.49 -8.95
C HIS A 49 -0.09 2.77 -9.94
N MET A 50 -1.14 2.10 -9.47
CA MET A 50 -2.10 1.43 -10.37
C MET A 50 -2.77 2.41 -11.33
N ARG A 51 -3.19 3.59 -10.84
CA ARG A 51 -3.75 4.64 -11.71
C ARG A 51 -2.75 5.16 -12.74
N ALA A 52 -1.49 5.35 -12.35
CA ALA A 52 -0.45 5.74 -13.30
C ALA A 52 -0.24 4.66 -14.36
N TYR A 53 -0.23 3.40 -13.94
CA TYR A 53 -0.15 2.25 -14.84
C TYR A 53 -1.37 2.17 -15.76
N THR A 54 -2.58 2.48 -15.33
CA THR A 54 -3.74 2.46 -16.26
C THR A 54 -3.72 3.58 -17.31
N LYS A 55 -3.01 4.68 -17.05
CA LYS A 55 -3.03 5.88 -17.90
C LYS A 55 -1.96 5.92 -18.98
N HIS A 56 -0.98 5.02 -18.91
CA HIS A 56 0.08 4.98 -19.90
C HIS A 56 -0.48 4.49 -21.25
N GLU A 57 0.09 4.94 -22.37
CA GLU A 57 -0.46 4.68 -23.71
C GLU A 57 -0.09 3.30 -24.28
N CYS A 58 0.91 2.62 -23.71
CA CYS A 58 1.41 1.32 -24.20
C CYS A 58 0.57 0.12 -23.72
N ASN A 59 -0.76 0.22 -23.73
CA ASN A 59 -1.66 -0.84 -23.28
C ASN A 59 -1.46 -2.17 -24.05
N LEU A 60 -0.87 -2.15 -25.26
CA LEU A 60 -0.53 -3.35 -26.03
C LEU A 60 0.56 -4.20 -25.35
N LEU A 61 1.57 -3.57 -24.74
CA LEU A 61 2.70 -4.26 -24.09
C LEU A 61 2.50 -4.44 -22.59
N LEU A 62 1.83 -3.48 -21.96
CA LEU A 62 1.66 -3.39 -20.51
C LEU A 62 0.17 -3.49 -20.19
N GLN A 63 -0.38 -4.67 -20.44
CA GLN A 63 -1.78 -4.95 -20.19
C GLN A 63 -2.06 -4.94 -18.69
N PHE A 64 -2.88 -3.98 -18.26
CA PHE A 64 -3.24 -3.89 -16.85
C PHE A 64 -4.00 -5.12 -16.33
N LYS A 65 -4.76 -5.81 -17.20
CA LYS A 65 -5.53 -7.02 -16.84
C LYS A 65 -4.65 -8.22 -16.48
N GLU A 66 -3.44 -8.28 -17.00
CA GLU A 66 -2.50 -9.38 -16.78
C GLU A 66 -1.55 -9.11 -15.61
N LEU A 67 -1.62 -7.91 -15.02
CA LEU A 67 -0.73 -7.50 -13.95
C LEU A 67 -1.09 -8.21 -12.64
N PRO A 68 -0.15 -8.91 -11.96
CA PRO A 68 -0.43 -9.62 -10.72
C PRO A 68 -0.55 -8.65 -9.53
N LEU A 69 -1.71 -8.02 -9.39
CA LEU A 69 -1.96 -6.97 -8.39
C LEU A 69 -1.73 -7.44 -6.95
N GLY A 70 -2.01 -8.72 -6.64
CA GLY A 70 -1.81 -9.29 -5.31
C GLY A 70 -0.34 -9.36 -4.91
N HIS A 71 0.53 -9.81 -5.83
CA HIS A 71 1.97 -9.86 -5.59
C HIS A 71 2.57 -8.45 -5.48
N ILE A 72 2.07 -7.49 -6.26
CA ILE A 72 2.49 -6.09 -6.14
C ILE A 72 2.05 -5.50 -4.81
N ALA A 73 0.82 -5.75 -4.36
CA ALA A 73 0.38 -5.32 -3.04
C ALA A 73 1.24 -5.91 -1.91
N THR A 74 1.68 -7.17 -2.09
CA THR A 74 2.61 -7.83 -1.17
C THR A 74 3.99 -7.17 -1.18
N SER A 75 4.50 -6.74 -2.34
CA SER A 75 5.81 -6.07 -2.41
C SER A 75 5.80 -4.69 -1.76
N TYR A 76 4.66 -4.00 -1.75
CA TYR A 76 4.44 -2.79 -0.94
C TYR A 76 4.30 -3.08 0.56
N GLY A 77 4.18 -4.35 0.96
CA GLY A 77 3.96 -4.80 2.33
C GLY A 77 2.65 -4.27 2.91
N LEU A 78 1.60 -4.13 2.11
CA LEU A 78 0.32 -3.60 2.59
C LEU A 78 -0.28 -4.54 3.63
N LEU A 79 -0.80 -3.99 4.74
CA LEU A 79 -1.54 -4.81 5.71
C LEU A 79 -2.92 -5.26 5.18
N LYS A 80 -3.50 -4.50 4.25
CA LYS A 80 -4.82 -4.76 3.66
C LYS A 80 -4.85 -4.30 2.20
N LEU A 81 -5.44 -5.15 1.34
CA LEU A 81 -5.76 -4.78 -0.02
C LEU A 81 -6.80 -3.63 -0.07
N PRO A 82 -6.56 -2.57 -0.84
CA PRO A 82 -7.55 -1.53 -1.06
C PRO A 82 -8.75 -2.09 -1.81
N LEU A 83 -9.92 -1.47 -1.64
CA LEU A 83 -11.12 -1.83 -2.39
C LEU A 83 -11.08 -1.10 -3.74
N MET A 84 -10.90 -1.86 -4.80
CA MET A 84 -10.75 -1.37 -6.17
C MET A 84 -11.55 -2.27 -7.12
N PRO A 85 -12.34 -1.72 -8.06
CA PRO A 85 -13.08 -2.53 -9.05
C PRO A 85 -12.14 -3.37 -9.93
N GLU A 86 -10.88 -2.95 -10.05
CA GLU A 86 -9.82 -3.65 -10.75
C GLU A 86 -9.35 -4.93 -10.03
N ILE A 87 -9.56 -5.03 -8.71
CA ILE A 87 -9.10 -6.16 -7.91
C ILE A 87 -10.14 -7.30 -7.96
N LYS A 88 -9.81 -8.30 -8.77
CA LYS A 88 -10.51 -9.58 -8.87
C LYS A 88 -10.13 -10.53 -7.72
N GLN A 89 -10.87 -11.64 -7.63
CA GLN A 89 -10.63 -12.68 -6.63
C GLN A 89 -9.24 -13.31 -6.75
N GLU A 90 -8.77 -13.57 -7.97
CA GLU A 90 -7.42 -14.09 -8.27
C GLU A 90 -6.30 -13.26 -7.61
N HIS A 91 -6.45 -11.94 -7.55
CA HIS A 91 -5.46 -11.05 -6.95
C HIS A 91 -5.51 -11.07 -5.42
N LYS A 92 -6.66 -11.41 -4.82
CA LYS A 92 -6.78 -11.60 -3.38
C LYS A 92 -6.07 -12.88 -2.95
N ASP A 93 -6.17 -13.93 -3.75
CA ASP A 93 -5.51 -15.22 -3.47
C ASP A 93 -3.98 -15.10 -3.60
N GLN A 94 -3.49 -14.23 -4.50
CA GLN A 94 -2.05 -13.91 -4.65
C GLN A 94 -1.47 -13.02 -3.55
N PHE A 95 -2.32 -12.35 -2.77
CA PHE A 95 -1.88 -11.39 -1.77
C PHE A 95 -1.49 -12.08 -0.47
N VAL A 96 -0.25 -11.86 -0.05
CA VAL A 96 0.26 -12.35 1.23
C VAL A 96 0.18 -11.22 2.25
N GLY A 97 -0.89 -11.25 3.04
CA GLY A 97 -1.11 -10.32 4.13
C GLY A 97 -0.23 -10.61 5.37
N PRO A 98 -0.41 -9.82 6.44
CA PRO A 98 0.21 -10.11 7.72
C PRO A 98 -0.27 -11.46 8.27
N VAL A 99 0.65 -12.20 8.89
CA VAL A 99 0.39 -13.53 9.49
C VAL A 99 -0.57 -13.44 10.68
N GLU A 100 -0.64 -12.28 11.31
CA GLU A 100 -1.49 -12.02 12.48
C GLU A 100 -2.76 -11.31 12.05
N GLU A 101 -3.87 -11.64 12.71
CA GLU A 101 -5.13 -10.92 12.56
C GLU A 101 -4.99 -9.54 13.21
N ILE A 102 -4.98 -8.48 12.40
CA ILE A 102 -4.79 -7.10 12.88
C ILE A 102 -6.13 -6.37 12.86
N ASP A 103 -6.55 -5.86 14.00
CA ASP A 103 -7.61 -4.84 14.02
C ASP A 103 -7.06 -3.52 13.48
N PHE A 104 -7.44 -3.17 12.25
CA PHE A 104 -7.04 -1.93 11.62
C PHE A 104 -7.51 -0.70 12.41
N ASN A 105 -8.60 -0.76 13.18
CA ASN A 105 -9.09 0.41 13.92
C ASN A 105 -8.21 0.78 15.11
N SER A 106 -7.46 -0.19 15.64
CA SER A 106 -6.51 -0.02 16.75
C SER A 106 -5.26 0.78 16.36
N ILE A 107 -4.94 0.88 15.06
CA ILE A 107 -3.75 1.57 14.58
C ILE A 107 -3.96 3.08 14.71
N THR A 108 -3.26 3.71 15.65
CA THR A 108 -3.31 5.15 15.92
C THR A 108 -2.33 5.94 15.05
N TYR A 109 -2.64 7.21 14.77
CA TYR A 109 -1.64 8.13 14.22
C TYR A 109 -0.61 8.50 15.30
N LYS A 110 0.67 8.57 14.90
CA LYS A 110 1.71 9.13 15.79
C LYS A 110 1.50 10.63 16.07
N ASP A 111 0.83 11.32 15.14
CA ASP A 111 0.48 12.74 15.22
C ASP A 111 -0.85 12.94 15.98
N LYS A 112 -0.76 13.60 17.14
CA LYS A 112 -1.91 13.86 18.03
C LYS A 112 -3.02 14.67 17.37
N GLN A 113 -2.68 15.63 16.49
CA GLN A 113 -3.70 16.46 15.83
C GLN A 113 -4.51 15.65 14.81
N LYS A 114 -3.84 14.77 14.07
CA LYS A 114 -4.51 13.85 13.13
C LYS A 114 -5.37 12.84 13.84
N GLU A 115 -4.90 12.30 14.97
CA GLU A 115 -5.68 11.37 15.78
C GLU A 115 -6.95 12.03 16.33
N ALA A 116 -6.85 13.25 16.86
CA ALA A 116 -8.01 14.00 17.31
C ALA A 116 -9.04 14.22 16.18
N SER A 117 -8.58 14.59 14.99
CA SER A 117 -9.45 14.72 13.81
C SER A 117 -10.09 13.40 13.41
N ARG A 118 -9.35 12.28 13.49
CA ARG A 118 -9.88 10.93 13.21
C ARG A 118 -11.00 10.57 14.18
N LEU A 119 -10.78 10.77 15.48
CA LEU A 119 -11.75 10.44 16.52
C LEU A 119 -13.03 11.27 16.37
N GLN A 120 -12.91 12.57 16.07
CA GLN A 120 -14.06 13.41 15.76
C GLN A 120 -14.87 12.88 14.58
N LYS A 121 -14.19 12.53 13.46
CA LYS A 121 -14.86 11.96 12.28
C LYS A 121 -15.49 10.61 12.56
N LEU A 122 -14.85 9.77 13.38
CA LEU A 122 -15.37 8.48 13.78
C LEU A 122 -16.63 8.62 14.64
N GLN A 123 -16.65 9.59 15.57
CA GLN A 123 -17.82 9.91 16.38
C GLN A 123 -18.96 10.43 15.52
N GLU A 124 -18.67 11.32 14.56
CA GLU A 124 -19.67 11.84 13.62
C GLU A 124 -20.24 10.71 12.75
N TYR A 125 -19.39 9.84 12.21
CA TYR A 125 -19.80 8.65 11.45
C TYR A 125 -20.72 7.73 12.25
N LYS A 126 -20.41 7.47 13.54
CA LYS A 126 -21.29 6.66 14.41
C LYS A 126 -22.67 7.28 14.63
N LYS A 127 -22.76 8.61 14.58
CA LYS A 127 -24.04 9.34 14.76
C LYS A 127 -24.85 9.44 13.47
N THR A 128 -24.20 9.67 12.34
CA THR A 128 -24.87 9.97 11.06
C THR A 128 -24.92 8.79 10.09
N GLY A 129 -24.11 7.75 10.32
CA GLY A 129 -23.93 6.63 9.38
C GLY A 129 -23.18 6.99 8.10
N VAL A 130 -22.77 8.25 7.93
CA VAL A 130 -22.12 8.76 6.71
C VAL A 130 -20.76 9.33 7.07
N TRP A 131 -19.71 8.91 6.36
CA TRP A 131 -18.36 9.38 6.66
C TRP A 131 -18.23 10.86 6.28
N PRO A 132 -17.76 11.74 7.19
CA PRO A 132 -17.61 13.16 6.91
C PRO A 132 -16.49 13.40 5.88
N SER A 133 -16.90 13.43 4.60
CA SER A 133 -16.05 13.81 3.47
C SER A 133 -15.94 15.33 3.38
N LYS A 134 -14.83 15.84 2.84
CA LYS A 134 -14.73 17.26 2.46
C LYS A 134 -15.90 17.56 1.51
N LYS A 135 -16.80 18.47 1.91
CA LYS A 135 -17.87 18.98 1.04
C LYS A 135 -17.27 19.33 -0.31
N LYS A 136 -17.84 18.78 -1.40
CA LYS A 136 -17.46 19.17 -2.77
C LYS A 136 -17.53 20.70 -2.82
N LYS A 137 -16.42 21.35 -3.18
CA LYS A 137 -16.41 22.78 -3.48
C LYS A 137 -17.46 22.97 -4.57
N LYS A 138 -18.58 23.65 -4.26
CA LYS A 138 -19.56 24.03 -5.28
C LYS A 138 -18.78 24.84 -6.32
N MET A 139 -18.76 24.35 -7.56
CA MET A 139 -18.31 25.14 -8.71
C MET A 139 -19.32 26.25 -8.94
#